data_AF-A0A2P5HIR0-F1
#
_entry.id   AF-A0A2P5HIR0-F1
#
_cell.length_a   1.000
_cell.length_b   1.000
_cell.length_c   1.000
_cell.angle_alpha   90.00
_cell.angle_beta   90.00
_cell.angle_gamma   90.00
#
_symmetry.space_group_name_H-M   'P 1'
#
loop_
_entity.id
_entity.type
_entity.pdbx_description
1 polymer ?
#
loop_
_entity_poly.entity_id
_entity_poly.type
_entity_poly.pdbx_seq_one_letter_code
_entity_poly.pdbx_strand_id
1 'polypeptide(L)'
;MRHLRYPQKPRKLWIDAICIDQESLEEREEQVAIMSRIYENASRVVVWLGNGSEDSDLAMCQLAYLGRQVTLTKDNWLMSPPGAEEPHWCESACSVPYSEGTWSAIARLLERSWFSRIWIIQEIQLAAIGAIIQCGREQMLWSCFRSAVTCLWVSKSHNDNDEICDAC
;
A
#
# COMPACT_ATOMS: atom_id res chain seq x y z
N MET A 1 -3.99 -7.28 16.12
CA MET A 1 -2.78 -8.15 15.98
C MET A 1 -3.01 -9.67 16.01
N ARG A 2 -4.23 -10.20 16.25
CA ARG A 2 -4.46 -11.67 16.15
C ARG A 2 -4.13 -12.23 14.75
N HIS A 3 -4.37 -11.44 13.71
CA HIS A 3 -4.11 -11.79 12.31
C HIS A 3 -2.62 -11.84 11.91
N LEU A 4 -1.71 -11.40 12.79
CA LEU A 4 -0.26 -11.48 12.55
C LEU A 4 0.39 -12.67 13.27
N ARG A 5 -0.36 -13.48 14.02
CA ARG A 5 0.18 -14.65 14.74
C ARG A 5 0.14 -15.89 13.86
N TYR A 6 1.17 -16.73 13.94
CA TYR A 6 1.06 -18.09 13.41
C TYR A 6 0.19 -18.94 14.35
N PRO A 7 -0.63 -19.87 13.84
CA PRO A 7 -1.51 -20.68 14.67
C PRO A 7 -0.76 -21.60 15.64
N GLN A 8 0.42 -22.08 15.25
CA GLN A 8 1.12 -23.15 15.97
C GLN A 8 2.57 -22.82 16.36
N LYS A 9 3.05 -21.60 16.11
CA LYS A 9 4.43 -21.23 16.50
C LYS A 9 4.57 -19.78 16.92
N PRO A 10 5.47 -19.46 17.85
CA PRO A 10 5.78 -18.08 18.18
C PRO A 10 6.34 -17.36 16.94
N ARG A 11 6.02 -16.08 16.81
CA ARG A 11 6.51 -15.20 15.75
C ARG A 11 7.22 -14.02 16.41
N LYS A 12 8.50 -13.81 16.08
CA LYS A 12 9.21 -12.59 16.48
C LYS A 12 8.73 -11.45 15.57
N LEU A 13 8.25 -10.38 16.19
CA LEU A 13 7.83 -9.16 15.51
C LEU A 13 8.60 -8.01 16.16
N TRP A 14 9.18 -7.16 15.32
CA TRP A 14 9.66 -5.86 15.75
C TRP A 14 8.58 -4.84 15.41
N ILE A 15 8.19 -4.04 16.40
CA ILE A 15 7.16 -3.00 16.29
C ILE A 15 7.74 -1.80 17.03
N ASP A 16 8.08 -0.74 16.31
CA ASP A 16 8.64 0.51 16.82
C ASP A 16 7.96 0.99 18.13
N ALA A 17 6.63 1.06 18.14
CA ALA A 17 5.85 1.53 19.29
C ALA A 17 5.87 0.61 20.52
N ILE A 18 6.42 -0.60 20.42
CA ILE A 18 6.50 -1.59 21.51
C ILE A 18 7.95 -1.91 21.86
N CYS A 19 8.83 -1.91 20.87
CA CYS A 19 10.23 -2.30 21.01
C CYS A 19 11.15 -1.13 21.38
N ILE A 20 10.68 0.11 21.27
CA ILE A 20 11.44 1.32 21.62
C ILE A 20 10.79 1.97 22.83
N ASP A 21 11.57 2.30 23.85
CA ASP A 21 11.12 3.19 24.92
C ASP A 21 10.86 4.59 24.36
N GLN A 22 9.57 4.96 24.28
CA GLN A 22 9.16 6.24 23.72
C GLN A 22 9.42 7.42 24.67
N GLU A 23 9.67 7.15 25.96
CA GLU A 23 9.94 8.15 26.99
C GLU A 23 11.43 8.52 27.05
N SER A 24 12.30 7.67 26.52
CA SER A 24 13.75 7.91 26.42
C SER A 24 14.12 8.58 25.10
N LEU A 25 14.48 9.87 25.14
CA LEU A 25 14.97 10.58 23.95
C LEU A 25 16.29 9.97 23.42
N GLU A 26 17.17 9.54 24.32
CA GLU A 26 18.46 8.92 23.97
C GLU A 26 18.25 7.61 23.21
N GLU A 27 17.38 6.72 23.70
CA GLU A 27 17.05 5.48 22.98
C GLU A 27 16.38 5.77 21.64
N ARG A 28 15.48 6.75 21.57
CA ARG A 28 14.84 7.12 20.31
C ARG A 28 15.84 7.56 19.25
N GLU A 29 16.84 8.36 19.61
CA GLU A 29 17.90 8.79 18.69
C GLU A 29 18.75 7.61 18.21
N GLU A 30 19.14 6.71 19.13
CA GLU A 30 19.87 5.48 18.79
C GLU A 30 19.05 4.53 17.90
N GLN A 31 17.76 4.37 18.21
CA GLN A 31 16.86 3.50 17.46
C GLN A 31 16.64 4.01 16.05
N VAL A 32 16.43 5.32 15.87
CA VAL A 32 16.34 5.95 14.53
C VAL A 32 17.58 5.66 13.69
N ALA A 33 18.77 5.63 14.29
CA ALA A 33 20.02 5.31 13.58
C ALA A 33 20.09 3.84 13.11
N ILE A 34 19.44 2.90 13.82
CA ILE A 34 19.48 1.46 13.49
C ILE A 34 18.23 0.94 12.75
N MET A 35 17.14 1.73 12.67
CA MET A 35 15.89 1.35 11.99
C MET A 35 16.14 0.88 10.56
N SER A 36 16.97 1.61 9.80
CA SER A 36 17.36 1.22 8.43
C SER A 36 17.90 -0.21 8.36
N ARG A 37 18.79 -0.58 9.29
CA ARG A 37 19.37 -1.92 9.39
C ARG A 37 18.35 -2.97 9.82
N ILE A 38 17.40 -2.63 10.68
CA ILE A 38 16.30 -3.53 11.08
C ILE A 38 15.43 -3.86 9.86
N TYR A 39 15.04 -2.85 9.08
CA TYR A 39 14.26 -3.07 7.86
C TYR A 39 15.03 -3.86 6.81
N GLU A 40 16.32 -3.57 6.63
CA GLU A 40 17.19 -4.30 5.70
C GLU A 40 17.33 -5.79 6.07
N ASN A 41 17.45 -6.11 7.36
CA ASN A 41 17.63 -7.47 7.84
C ASN A 41 16.31 -8.20 8.16
N ALA A 42 15.17 -7.52 8.06
CA ALA A 42 13.87 -8.13 8.31
C ALA A 42 13.56 -9.18 7.24
N SER A 43 13.15 -10.39 7.66
CA SER A 43 12.72 -11.42 6.71
C SER A 43 11.50 -11.01 5.87
N ARG A 44 10.67 -10.11 6.41
CA ARG A 44 9.55 -9.48 5.73
C ARG A 44 9.04 -8.29 6.54
N VAL A 45 8.66 -7.22 5.85
CA VAL A 45 7.96 -6.08 6.43
C VAL A 45 6.47 -6.22 6.19
N VAL A 46 5.67 -5.94 7.22
CA VAL A 46 4.20 -6.00 7.15
C VAL A 46 3.61 -4.65 7.49
N VAL A 47 3.00 -4.02 6.50
CA VAL A 47 2.16 -2.85 6.68
C VAL A 47 0.80 -3.31 7.19
N TRP A 48 0.52 -3.07 8.47
CA TRP A 48 -0.74 -3.44 9.09
C TRP A 48 -1.72 -2.26 9.09
N LEU A 49 -2.78 -2.36 8.28
CA LEU A 49 -3.80 -1.32 8.16
C LEU A 49 -4.89 -1.39 9.23
N GLY A 50 -4.87 -2.37 10.12
CA GLY A 50 -5.94 -2.58 11.11
C GLY A 50 -6.86 -3.74 10.75
N ASN A 51 -7.98 -3.84 11.48
CA ASN A 51 -8.96 -4.90 11.24
C ASN A 51 -9.66 -4.71 9.88
N GLY A 52 -10.15 -5.83 9.34
CA GLY A 52 -10.99 -5.83 8.15
C GLY A 52 -12.43 -5.43 8.48
N SER A 53 -13.11 -4.91 7.48
CA SER A 53 -14.54 -4.64 7.38
C SER A 53 -14.97 -4.92 5.94
N GLU A 54 -16.26 -5.05 5.66
CA GLU A 54 -16.76 -5.28 4.30
C GLU A 54 -16.21 -4.24 3.30
N ASP A 55 -16.21 -2.96 3.67
CA ASP A 55 -15.60 -1.89 2.87
C ASP A 55 -14.10 -2.12 2.61
N SER A 56 -13.31 -2.45 3.63
CA SER A 56 -11.87 -2.62 3.42
C SER A 56 -11.55 -3.88 2.65
N ASP A 57 -12.36 -4.91 2.79
CA ASP A 57 -12.20 -6.17 2.08
C ASP A 57 -12.54 -5.96 0.60
N LEU A 58 -13.60 -5.20 0.30
CA LEU A 58 -13.91 -4.73 -1.06
C LEU A 58 -12.74 -3.92 -1.65
N ALA A 59 -12.25 -2.92 -0.92
CA ALA A 59 -11.13 -2.08 -1.37
C ALA A 59 -9.86 -2.90 -1.64
N MET A 60 -9.50 -3.81 -0.73
CA MET A 60 -8.34 -4.69 -0.88
C MET A 60 -8.49 -5.63 -2.08
N CYS A 61 -9.68 -6.22 -2.30
CA CYS A 61 -9.94 -7.06 -3.46
C CYS A 61 -9.80 -6.27 -4.78
N GLN A 62 -10.35 -5.06 -4.84
CA GLN A 62 -10.31 -4.22 -6.03
C GLN A 62 -8.88 -3.74 -6.34
N LEU A 63 -8.16 -3.27 -5.33
CA LEU A 63 -6.75 -2.88 -5.47
C LEU A 63 -5.87 -4.08 -5.85
N ALA A 64 -6.16 -5.28 -5.35
CA ALA A 64 -5.44 -6.49 -5.72
C ALA A 64 -5.70 -6.88 -7.18
N TYR A 65 -6.93 -6.72 -7.68
CA TYR A 65 -7.23 -6.95 -9.09
C TYR A 65 -6.49 -5.95 -9.97
N LEU A 66 -6.64 -4.66 -9.66
CA LEU A 66 -6.03 -3.57 -10.42
C LEU A 66 -4.50 -3.70 -10.47
N GLY A 67 -3.87 -3.94 -9.32
CA GLY A 67 -2.42 -4.07 -9.21
C GLY A 67 -1.84 -5.29 -9.93
N ARG A 68 -2.66 -6.26 -10.37
CA ARG A 68 -2.22 -7.34 -11.28
C ARG A 68 -2.24 -6.92 -12.76
N GLN A 69 -3.01 -5.90 -13.12
CA GLN A 69 -3.13 -5.42 -14.49
C GLN A 69 -2.02 -4.44 -14.87
N VAL A 70 -1.31 -3.88 -13.88
CA VAL A 70 -0.26 -2.88 -14.09
C VAL A 70 0.98 -3.18 -13.26
N THR A 71 2.14 -2.85 -13.80
CA THR A 71 3.43 -2.86 -13.11
C THR A 71 4.00 -1.46 -13.08
N LEU A 72 4.46 -1.01 -11.92
CA LEU A 72 5.16 0.26 -11.77
C LEU A 72 6.68 0.06 -11.93
N THR A 73 7.28 0.75 -12.89
CA THR A 73 8.73 0.76 -13.07
C THR A 73 9.43 1.61 -12.00
N LYS A 74 10.77 1.53 -11.93
CA LYS A 74 11.57 2.37 -11.02
C LYS A 74 11.39 3.87 -11.28
N ASP A 75 11.12 4.23 -12.54
CA ASP A 75 10.91 5.61 -12.96
C ASP A 75 9.45 6.08 -12.78
N ASN A 76 8.62 5.28 -12.10
CA ASN A 76 7.18 5.49 -11.88
C ASN A 76 6.32 5.47 -13.15
N TRP A 77 6.75 4.74 -14.19
CA TRP A 77 5.94 4.52 -15.37
C TRP A 77 5.06 3.28 -15.15
N LEU A 78 3.81 3.36 -15.57
CA LEU A 78 2.93 2.20 -15.60
C LEU A 78 3.16 1.43 -16.90
N MET A 79 3.22 0.11 -16.77
CA MET A 79 3.31 -0.80 -17.91
C MET A 79 2.38 -1.99 -17.68
N SER A 80 1.93 -2.61 -18.76
CA SER A 80 1.18 -3.86 -18.69
C SER A 80 2.14 -5.04 -18.44
N PRO A 81 1.93 -5.84 -17.39
CA PRO A 81 2.66 -7.09 -17.23
C PRO A 81 2.23 -8.14 -18.27
N PRO A 82 3.10 -9.12 -18.59
CA PRO A 82 2.70 -10.25 -19.41
C PRO A 82 1.50 -10.98 -18.80
N GLY A 83 0.43 -11.13 -19.57
CA GLY A 83 -0.80 -11.81 -19.13
C GLY A 83 -1.78 -10.93 -18.37
N ALA A 84 -1.62 -9.59 -18.40
CA ALA A 84 -2.69 -8.69 -17.97
C ALA A 84 -3.97 -8.94 -18.77
N GLU A 85 -5.09 -9.03 -18.06
CA GLU A 85 -6.43 -9.11 -18.66
C GLU A 85 -6.79 -7.75 -19.28
N GLU A 86 -6.32 -6.66 -18.65
CA GLU A 86 -6.63 -5.29 -19.04
C GLU A 86 -5.35 -4.50 -19.39
N PRO A 87 -4.69 -4.80 -20.52
CA PRO A 87 -3.37 -4.23 -20.83
C PRO A 87 -3.38 -2.71 -21.07
N HIS A 88 -4.54 -2.15 -21.42
CA HIS A 88 -4.71 -0.73 -21.71
C HIS A 88 -4.79 0.15 -20.44
N TRP A 89 -4.94 -0.45 -19.24
CA TRP A 89 -5.00 0.32 -17.98
C TRP A 89 -3.67 0.94 -17.56
N CYS A 90 -2.56 0.58 -18.22
CA CYS A 90 -1.31 1.31 -18.06
C CYS A 90 -1.25 2.60 -18.89
N GLU A 91 -2.18 2.79 -19.84
CA GLU A 91 -2.24 3.98 -20.68
C GLU A 91 -2.90 5.13 -19.94
N SER A 92 -2.29 6.31 -20.03
CA SER A 92 -2.72 7.52 -19.33
C SER A 92 -4.17 7.95 -19.66
N ALA A 93 -4.64 7.63 -20.87
CA ALA A 93 -5.96 8.03 -21.37
C ALA A 93 -7.10 7.05 -21.00
N CYS A 94 -6.80 5.96 -20.28
CA CYS A 94 -7.81 4.98 -19.92
C CYS A 94 -8.43 5.31 -18.55
N SER A 95 -9.77 5.30 -18.49
CA SER A 95 -10.50 5.33 -17.23
C SER A 95 -10.62 3.91 -16.66
N VAL A 96 -10.15 3.72 -15.43
CA VAL A 96 -10.35 2.45 -14.74
C VAL A 96 -11.82 2.37 -14.30
N PRO A 97 -12.57 1.33 -14.67
CA PRO A 97 -13.96 1.20 -14.27
C PRO A 97 -14.06 0.86 -12.78
N TYR A 98 -14.55 1.80 -11.98
CA TYR A 98 -14.95 1.57 -10.60
C TYR A 98 -16.31 2.18 -10.31
N SER A 99 -17.09 1.53 -9.44
CA SER A 99 -18.33 2.12 -8.92
C SER A 99 -18.01 3.18 -7.86
N GLU A 100 -18.94 4.11 -7.62
CA GLU A 100 -18.80 5.10 -6.53
C GLU A 100 -18.60 4.43 -5.16
N GLY A 101 -19.29 3.32 -4.91
CA GLY A 101 -19.12 2.53 -3.68
C GLY A 101 -17.71 1.96 -3.54
N THR A 102 -17.12 1.45 -4.63
CA THR A 102 -15.73 0.99 -4.64
C THR A 102 -14.75 2.13 -4.38
N TRP A 103 -14.96 3.29 -5.01
CA TRP A 103 -14.11 4.46 -4.77
C TRP A 103 -14.16 4.91 -3.31
N SER A 104 -15.37 4.99 -2.72
CA SER A 104 -15.55 5.35 -1.32
C SER A 104 -14.83 4.37 -0.38
N ALA A 105 -14.91 3.07 -0.67
CA ALA A 105 -14.21 2.05 0.09
C ALA A 105 -12.68 2.20 0.01
N ILE A 106 -12.13 2.46 -1.18
CA ILE A 106 -10.70 2.71 -1.39
C ILE A 106 -10.26 3.99 -0.68
N ALA A 107 -11.02 5.08 -0.80
CA ALA A 107 -10.73 6.34 -0.12
C ALA A 107 -10.66 6.16 1.40
N ARG A 108 -11.66 5.50 2.01
CA ARG A 108 -11.66 5.18 3.45
C ARG A 108 -10.48 4.29 3.87
N LEU A 109 -10.02 3.39 2.99
CA LEU A 109 -8.84 2.58 3.26
C LEU A 109 -7.58 3.46 3.28
N LEU A 110 -7.42 4.38 2.32
CA LEU A 110 -6.29 5.29 2.20
C LEU A 110 -6.28 6.39 3.28
N GLU A 111 -7.42 6.70 3.89
CA GLU A 111 -7.55 7.62 5.03
C GLU A 111 -7.09 7.02 6.37
N ARG A 112 -6.76 5.72 6.41
CA ARG A 112 -6.35 5.07 7.66
C ARG A 112 -5.05 5.67 8.18
N SER A 113 -4.98 5.83 9.49
CA SER A 113 -3.87 6.47 10.24
C SER A 113 -2.47 5.92 9.96
N TRP A 114 -2.37 4.72 9.37
CA TRP A 114 -1.10 4.22 8.89
C TRP A 114 -0.53 5.14 7.79
N PHE A 115 -1.31 5.54 6.78
CA PHE A 115 -0.84 6.35 5.65
C PHE A 115 -0.37 7.78 6.04
N SER A 116 -0.75 8.27 7.22
CA SER A 116 -0.35 9.60 7.70
C SER A 116 0.96 9.63 8.51
N ARG A 117 1.66 8.50 8.68
CA ARG A 117 2.90 8.46 9.47
C ARG A 117 4.11 8.86 8.61
N ILE A 118 4.69 10.01 8.91
CA ILE A 118 5.78 10.69 8.17
C ILE A 118 7.02 9.80 7.90
N TRP A 119 7.32 8.84 8.79
CA TRP A 119 8.52 7.99 8.69
C TRP A 119 8.40 6.84 7.67
N ILE A 120 7.21 6.59 7.11
CA ILE A 120 6.92 5.41 6.27
C ILE A 120 7.62 5.44 4.90
N ILE A 121 7.81 6.62 4.32
CA ILE A 121 8.24 6.74 2.91
C ILE A 121 9.69 6.25 2.72
N GLN A 122 10.56 6.52 3.70
CA GLN A 122 11.98 6.11 3.65
C GLN A 122 12.16 4.60 3.89
N GLU A 123 11.35 4.00 4.76
CA GLU A 123 11.52 2.61 5.21
C GLU A 123 10.93 1.58 4.25
N ILE A 124 9.84 1.95 3.59
CA ILE A 124 9.18 1.07 2.62
C ILE A 124 9.99 0.92 1.33
N GLN A 125 10.69 1.97 0.90
CA GLN A 125 11.54 1.88 -0.30
C GLN A 125 12.69 0.90 -0.09
N LEU A 126 13.24 0.83 1.13
CA LEU A 126 14.33 -0.08 1.50
C LEU A 126 13.88 -1.55 1.59
N ALA A 127 12.65 -1.82 2.00
CA ALA A 127 12.11 -3.17 2.15
C ALA A 127 11.26 -3.67 0.96
N ALA A 128 11.21 -2.91 -0.13
CA ALA A 128 10.18 -2.99 -1.18
C ALA A 128 10.07 -4.34 -1.92
N ILE A 129 11.12 -5.17 -1.94
CA ILE A 129 11.10 -6.41 -2.73
C ILE A 129 10.16 -7.46 -2.13
N GLY A 130 9.95 -7.47 -0.81
CA GLY A 130 9.15 -8.48 -0.11
C GLY A 130 8.09 -7.95 0.86
N ALA A 131 7.95 -6.63 0.98
CA ALA A 131 6.97 -6.03 1.87
C ALA A 131 5.53 -6.37 1.45
N ILE A 132 4.66 -6.58 2.44
CA ILE A 132 3.23 -6.81 2.22
C ILE A 132 2.40 -5.73 2.91
N ILE A 133 1.24 -5.44 2.33
CA ILE A 133 0.17 -4.71 2.99
C ILE A 133 -0.90 -5.69 3.44
N GLN A 134 -1.37 -5.55 4.68
CA GLN A 134 -2.33 -6.44 5.30
C GLN A 134 -3.42 -5.63 6.01
N CYS A 135 -4.68 -5.96 5.70
CA CYS A 135 -5.87 -5.42 6.34
C CYS A 135 -6.76 -6.59 6.77
N GLY A 136 -6.94 -6.77 8.08
CA GLY A 136 -7.65 -7.96 8.58
C GLY A 136 -6.97 -9.25 8.13
N ARG A 137 -7.67 -10.03 7.30
CA ARG A 137 -7.17 -11.28 6.71
C ARG A 137 -6.62 -11.09 5.30
N GLU A 138 -7.01 -10.01 4.62
CA GLU A 138 -6.59 -9.72 3.27
C GLU A 138 -5.17 -9.18 3.25
N GLN A 139 -4.38 -9.64 2.28
CA GLN A 139 -3.00 -9.22 2.10
C GLN A 139 -2.62 -9.18 0.63
N MET A 140 -1.72 -8.25 0.27
CA MET A 140 -1.09 -8.22 -1.05
C MET A 140 0.34 -7.70 -0.93
N LEU A 141 1.14 -7.89 -1.99
CA LEU A 141 2.47 -7.29 -2.05
C LEU A 141 2.36 -5.77 -2.08
N TRP A 142 3.30 -5.11 -1.42
CA TRP A 142 3.37 -3.65 -1.42
C TRP A 142 3.57 -3.08 -2.84
N SER A 143 4.33 -3.75 -3.69
CA SER A 143 4.51 -3.38 -5.10
C SER A 143 3.20 -3.42 -5.90
N CYS A 144 2.37 -4.45 -5.66
CA CYS A 144 1.04 -4.57 -6.24
C CYS A 144 0.13 -3.43 -5.78
N PHE A 145 0.09 -3.16 -4.47
CA PHE A 145 -0.67 -2.05 -3.91
C PHE A 145 -0.24 -0.69 -4.48
N ARG A 146 1.07 -0.43 -4.57
CA ARG A 146 1.61 0.81 -5.16
C ARG A 146 1.21 0.96 -6.62
N SER A 147 1.37 -0.09 -7.42
CA SER A 147 1.01 -0.06 -8.83
C SER A 147 -0.49 0.24 -8.99
N ALA A 148 -1.32 -0.34 -8.13
CA ALA A 148 -2.75 -0.11 -8.13
C ALA A 148 -3.12 1.35 -7.81
N VAL A 149 -2.58 1.89 -6.71
CA VAL A 149 -2.87 3.26 -6.28
C VAL A 149 -2.35 4.27 -7.31
N THR A 150 -1.18 4.04 -7.91
CA THR A 150 -0.65 4.92 -8.96
C THR A 150 -1.55 4.93 -10.19
N CYS A 151 -2.03 3.77 -10.65
CA CYS A 151 -2.96 3.70 -11.79
C CYS A 151 -4.29 4.43 -11.50
N LEU A 152 -4.86 4.27 -10.29
CA LEU A 152 -6.04 5.04 -9.89
C LEU A 152 -5.81 6.54 -9.89
N TRP A 153 -4.66 6.99 -9.38
CA TRP A 153 -4.32 8.41 -9.32
C TRP A 153 -4.18 9.02 -10.73
N VAL A 154 -3.46 8.33 -11.62
CA VAL A 154 -3.30 8.75 -13.02
C VAL A 154 -4.66 8.81 -13.73
N SER A 155 -5.48 7.77 -13.59
CA SER A 155 -6.81 7.71 -14.21
C SER A 155 -7.72 8.83 -13.70
N LYS A 156 -7.73 9.10 -12.39
CA LYS A 156 -8.54 10.17 -11.81
C LYS A 156 -8.11 11.56 -12.26
N SER A 157 -6.80 11.83 -12.33
CA SER A 157 -6.30 13.12 -12.82
C SER A 157 -6.71 13.43 -14.26
N HIS A 158 -7.05 12.42 -15.07
CA HIS A 158 -7.59 12.63 -16.41
C HIS A 158 -9.09 12.93 -16.39
N ASN A 159 -9.89 12.13 -15.67
CA ASN A 159 -11.33 12.39 -15.55
C ASN A 159 -11.63 13.80 -15.01
N ASP A 160 -10.88 14.26 -13.99
CA ASP A 160 -11.06 15.60 -13.42
C ASP A 160 -10.65 16.72 -14.43
N ASN A 161 -9.77 16.43 -15.39
CA ASN A 161 -9.39 17.39 -16.44
C ASN A 161 -10.39 17.42 -17.61
N ASP A 162 -10.98 16.27 -17.96
CA ASP A 162 -11.99 16.18 -19.02
C ASP A 162 -13.29 16.90 -18.61
N GLU A 163 -13.70 16.83 -17.34
CA GLU A 163 -14.87 17.59 -16.82
C GLU A 163 -14.67 19.12 -16.88
N ILE A 164 -13.43 19.62 -16.86
CA ILE A 164 -13.12 21.05 -16.94
C ILE A 164 -13.20 21.55 -18.40
N CYS A 165 -12.87 20.69 -19.37
CA CYS A 165 -12.90 21.06 -20.79
C CYS A 165 -14.32 21.10 -21.40
N ASP A 166 -15.29 20.36 -20.83
CA ASP A 166 -16.69 20.36 -21.29
C ASP A 166 -17.53 21.51 -20.70
N ALA A 167 -16.94 22.38 -19.87
CA ALA A 167 -17.61 23.50 -19.20
C ALA A 167 -17.40 24.89 -19.86
N CYS A 168 -16.91 24.94 -21.12
CA CYS A 168 -16.66 26.17 -21.89
C CYS A 168 -17.52 26.29 -23.16
#